data_AF-A0A7V8AIN8-F1
#
_entry.id   AF-A0A7V8AIN8-F1
#
_cell.length_a   1.000
_cell.length_b   1.000
_cell.length_c   1.000
_cell.angle_alpha   90.00
_cell.angle_beta   90.00
_cell.angle_gamma   90.00
#
_symmetry.space_group_name_H-M   'P 1'
#
loop_
_entity.id
_entity.type
_entity.pdbx_description
1 polymer ?
#
loop_
_entity_poly.entity_id
_entity_poly.type
_entity_poly.pdbx_seq_one_letter_code
_entity_poly.pdbx_strand_id
1 'polypeptide(L)'
;MQGHSIDEKKVIDGCRDVGITAIQPVGNYAIAIVFDDMHDTGIYSWDYLYDLGENRERFWQDYIANLARLGLSRGKSFPAA
;
A
#
# COMPACT_ATOMS: atom_id res chain seq x y z
N MET A 1 9.86 1.44 26.27
CA MET A 1 8.68 0.56 26.11
C MET A 1 7.86 1.20 25.01
N GLN A 2 7.50 0.57 23.90
CA GLN A 2 7.18 -0.82 23.65
C GLN A 2 7.15 -1.02 22.12
N GLY A 3 7.41 -2.24 21.67
CA GLY A 3 6.74 -2.78 20.49
C GLY A 3 7.37 -2.43 19.14
N HIS A 4 8.57 -2.95 18.88
CA HIS A 4 8.94 -3.38 17.53
C HIS A 4 8.11 -4.63 17.21
N SER A 5 6.78 -4.46 17.10
CA SER A 5 5.93 -5.45 16.47
C SER A 5 6.17 -5.25 14.98
N ILE A 6 7.17 -5.96 14.46
CA ILE A 6 7.14 -6.47 13.08
C ILE A 6 6.01 -7.51 13.05
N ASP A 7 4.82 -7.07 13.41
CA ASP A 7 3.57 -7.82 13.41
C ASP A 7 3.33 -8.11 11.95
N GLU A 8 3.24 -9.41 11.65
CA GLU A 8 2.69 -10.00 10.44
C GLU A 8 2.00 -8.98 9.54
N LYS A 9 2.78 -8.35 8.64
CA LYS A 9 2.22 -7.37 7.70
C LYS A 9 1.20 -8.12 6.87
N LYS A 10 -0.07 -7.94 7.21
CA LYS A 10 -1.18 -8.51 6.46
C LYS A 10 -1.01 -8.09 5.01
N VAL A 11 -0.89 -9.07 4.12
CA VAL A 11 -0.81 -8.83 2.69
C VAL A 11 -2.17 -8.28 2.25
N ILE A 12 -2.17 -7.08 1.67
CA ILE A 12 -3.39 -6.43 1.20
C ILE A 12 -3.69 -6.89 -0.23
N ASP A 13 -4.83 -7.54 -0.44
CA ASP A 13 -5.32 -8.00 -1.73
C ASP A 13 -6.49 -7.15 -2.25
N GLY A 14 -6.96 -7.38 -3.48
CA GLY A 14 -8.14 -6.69 -4.02
C GLY A 14 -7.94 -5.21 -4.43
N CYS A 15 -6.74 -4.64 -4.28
CA CYS A 15 -6.44 -3.23 -4.56
C CYS A 15 -5.94 -2.92 -5.99
N ARG A 16 -6.25 -3.75 -6.99
CA ARG A 16 -5.79 -3.52 -8.39
C ARG A 16 -6.29 -2.19 -8.96
N ASP A 17 -7.55 -1.88 -8.67
CA ASP A 17 -8.28 -0.76 -9.28
C ASP A 17 -8.41 0.44 -8.34
N VAL A 18 -7.69 0.44 -7.21
CA VAL A 18 -7.67 1.54 -6.25
C VAL A 18 -6.94 2.74 -6.86
N GLY A 19 -7.61 3.88 -6.90
CA GLY A 19 -7.11 5.14 -7.40
C GLY A 19 -6.80 6.14 -6.28
N ILE A 20 -6.09 7.21 -6.65
CA ILE A 20 -5.84 8.37 -5.78
C ILE A 20 -6.87 9.44 -6.11
N THR A 21 -7.62 9.92 -5.10
CA THR A 21 -8.63 10.98 -5.26
C THR A 21 -8.10 12.35 -4.87
N ALA A 22 -7.18 12.43 -3.92
CA ALA A 22 -6.58 13.67 -3.48
C ALA A 22 -5.17 13.47 -2.92
N ILE A 23 -4.36 14.53 -3.00
CA ILE A 23 -3.04 14.63 -2.37
C ILE A 23 -3.01 15.95 -1.61
N GLN A 24 -2.65 15.90 -0.32
CA GLN A 24 -2.60 17.06 0.55
C GLN A 24 -1.20 17.20 1.16
N PRO A 25 -0.59 18.41 1.17
CA PRO A 25 0.69 18.61 1.83
C PRO A 25 0.56 18.49 3.35
N VAL A 26 1.53 17.83 3.98
CA VAL A 26 1.65 17.75 5.44
C VAL A 26 2.95 18.45 5.84
N GLY A 27 2.83 19.73 6.17
CA GLY A 27 3.99 20.61 6.36
C GLY A 27 4.90 20.58 5.13
N ASN A 28 6.21 20.54 5.36
CA ASN A 28 7.23 20.48 4.30
C ASN A 28 7.87 19.09 4.14
N TYR A 29 7.41 18.07 4.87
CA TYR A 29 8.14 16.79 5.00
C TYR A 29 7.37 15.57 4.48
N ALA A 30 6.08 15.72 4.15
CA ALA A 30 5.21 14.62 3.77
C ALA A 30 4.01 15.08 2.94
N ILE A 31 3.30 14.11 2.37
CA ILE A 31 1.97 14.25 1.81
C ILE A 31 1.01 13.26 2.45
N ALA A 32 -0.26 13.64 2.58
CA ALA A 32 -1.35 12.70 2.80
C ALA A 32 -1.96 12.32 1.44
N ILE A 33 -2.21 11.03 1.24
CA ILE A 33 -2.84 10.51 0.01
C ILE A 33 -4.21 9.95 0.40
N VAL A 34 -5.24 10.41 -0.30
CA VAL A 34 -6.61 9.91 -0.17
C VAL A 34 -6.89 8.96 -1.33
N PHE A 35 -7.33 7.75 -1.02
CA PHE A 35 -7.69 6.72 -1.97
C PHE A 35 -9.21 6.62 -2.13
N ASP A 36 -9.67 6.12 -3.28
CA ASP A 36 -11.10 5.97 -3.58
C ASP A 36 -11.78 4.80 -2.85
N ASP A 37 -11.01 3.94 -2.19
CA ASP A 37 -11.49 2.82 -1.38
C ASP A 37 -11.78 3.19 0.09
N MET A 38 -11.94 4.50 0.35
CA MET A 38 -12.17 5.12 1.66
C MET A 38 -10.96 5.13 2.61
N HIS A 39 -9.75 4.84 2.13
CA HIS A 39 -8.53 5.09 2.91
C HIS A 39 -8.06 6.54 2.76
N ASP A 40 -8.16 7.32 3.84
CA ASP A 40 -7.82 8.75 3.84
C ASP A 40 -6.85 9.18 4.96
N THR A 41 -6.38 8.22 5.78
CA THR A 41 -5.53 8.51 6.95
C THR A 41 -4.02 8.38 6.71
N GLY A 42 -3.59 8.02 5.49
CA GLY A 42 -2.20 7.72 5.19
C GLY A 42 -1.34 8.97 5.02
N ILE A 43 -0.25 9.08 5.80
CA ILE A 43 0.78 10.13 5.67
C ILE A 43 2.09 9.48 5.19
N TYR A 44 2.66 10.04 4.13
CA TYR A 44 3.82 9.51 3.42
C TYR A 44 4.92 10.57 3.38
N SER A 45 6.04 10.33 4.06
CA SER A 45 7.19 11.24 4.03
C SER A 45 7.91 11.20 2.68
N TRP A 46 8.64 12.27 2.34
CA TRP A 46 9.44 12.31 1.10
C TRP A 46 10.48 11.19 1.04
N ASP A 47 11.18 10.92 2.14
CA ASP A 47 12.17 9.83 2.21
C ASP A 47 11.53 8.47 1.95
N TYR A 48 10.33 8.24 2.48
CA TYR A 48 9.62 6.98 2.28
C TYR A 48 9.14 6.83 0.82
N LEU A 49 8.58 7.89 0.23
CA LEU A 49 8.19 7.87 -1.18
C LEU A 49 9.40 7.69 -2.11
N TYR A 50 10.55 8.27 -1.76
CA TYR A 50 11.79 8.08 -2.47
C TYR A 50 12.28 6.63 -2.38
N ASP A 51 12.31 6.04 -1.20
CA ASP A 51 12.67 4.61 -1.00
C ASP A 51 11.73 3.68 -1.79
N LEU A 52 10.42 3.93 -1.75
CA LEU A 52 9.44 3.17 -2.55
C LEU A 52 9.70 3.28 -4.06
N GLY A 53 10.12 4.45 -4.54
CA GLY A 53 10.46 4.68 -5.94
C GLY A 53 11.76 3.98 -6.35
N GLU A 54 12.81 4.10 -5.53
CA GLU A 54 14.13 3.50 -5.75
C GLU A 54 14.05 1.96 -5.71
N ASN A 55 13.33 1.42 -4.73
CA ASN A 55 13.19 -0.02 -4.50
C ASN A 55 11.90 -0.62 -5.09
N ARG A 56 11.23 0.09 -6.01
CA ARG A 56 9.93 -0.29 -6.57
C ARG A 56 9.87 -1.74 -7.02
N GLU A 57 10.83 -2.17 -7.83
CA GLU A 57 10.83 -3.52 -8.41
C GLU A 57 10.90 -4.59 -7.32
N ARG A 58 11.79 -4.41 -6.34
CA ARG A 58 11.94 -5.34 -5.22
C ARG A 58 10.65 -5.45 -4.41
N PHE A 59 10.11 -4.31 -3.95
CA PHE A 59 8.88 -4.31 -3.17
C PHE A 59 7.69 -4.88 -3.97
N TRP A 60 7.66 -4.62 -5.27
CA TRP A 60 6.63 -5.15 -6.14
C TRP A 60 6.68 -6.67 -6.27
N GLN A 61 7.86 -7.23 -6.54
CA GLN A 61 8.04 -8.68 -6.64
C GLN A 61 7.74 -9.38 -5.31
N ASP A 62 8.20 -8.81 -4.19
CA ASP A 62 7.90 -9.32 -2.85
C ASP A 62 6.38 -9.33 -2.58
N TYR A 63 5.67 -8.28 -2.99
CA TYR A 63 4.22 -8.19 -2.87
C TYR A 63 3.49 -9.26 -3.70
N ILE A 64 3.85 -9.41 -4.98
CA ILE A 64 3.24 -10.41 -5.88
C ILE A 64 3.53 -11.84 -5.38
N ALA A 65 4.76 -12.13 -4.95
CA ALA A 65 5.12 -13.43 -4.39
C ALA A 65 4.31 -13.76 -3.14
N ASN A 66 4.10 -12.77 -2.26
CA ASN A 66 3.28 -12.91 -1.06
C ASN A 66 1.81 -13.17 -1.37
N LEU A 67 1.22 -12.48 -2.36
CA LEU A 67 -0.14 -12.76 -2.82
C LEU A 67 -0.27 -14.19 -3.34
N ALA A 68 0.66 -14.62 -4.21
CA ALA A 68 0.66 -15.96 -4.77
C ALA A 68 0.77 -17.05 -3.70
N ARG A 69 1.65 -16.86 -2.71
CA ARG A 69 1.82 -17.79 -1.58
C ARG A 69 0.53 -17.98 -0.76
N LEU A 70 -0.30 -16.95 -0.67
CA LEU A 70 -1.55 -16.95 0.08
C LEU A 70 -2.77 -17.27 -0.79
N GLY A 71 -2.60 -17.53 -2.10
CA GLY A 71 -3.72 -17.73 -3.02
C GLY A 71 -4.58 -16.49 -3.23
N LEU A 72 -4.04 -15.30 -2.96
CA LEU A 72 -4.72 -14.01 -3.09
C LEU A 72 -4.47 -13.39 -4.46
N SER A 73 -5.27 -12.39 -4.82
CA SER A 73 -5.15 -11.66 -6.09
C SER A 73 -5.22 -10.15 -5.87
N ARG A 74 -4.54 -9.40 -6.74
CA ARG A 74 -4.70 -7.94 -6.76
C ARG A 74 -6.12 -7.52 -7.16
N GLY A 75 -6.78 -8.26 -8.03
CA GLY A 75 -8.14 -7.94 -8.46
C GLY A 75 -9.16 -8.47 -7.46
N LYS A 76 -10.28 -7.77 -7.27
CA LYS A 76 -11.43 -8.33 -6.56
C LYS A 76 -11.90 -9.58 -7.31
N SER A 77 -11.96 -10.71 -6.61
CA SER A 77 -12.68 -11.88 -7.11
C SER A 77 -14.16 -11.58 -7.01
N PHE A 78 -14.79 -11.18 -8.12
CA PHE A 78 -16.24 -11.15 -8.18
C PHE A 78 -16.72 -12.61 -8.26
N PRO A 79 -17.61 -13.08 -7.36
CA PRO A 79 -18.23 -14.38 -7.56
C PRO A 79 -18.91 -14.39 -8.93
N ALA A 80 -18.62 -15.40 -9.75
CA ALA A 80 -19.34 -15.62 -10.98
C ALA A 80 -20.84 -15.76 -10.64
N ALA A 81 -21.66 -14.96 -11.30
CA ALA A 81 -23.12 -15.03 -11.20
C ALA A 81 -23.64 -16.40 -11.65
#